data_AF-A0A2P6Q9W3-F1
#
_entry.id   AF-A0A2P6Q9W3-F1
#
_cell.length_a   1.000
_cell.length_b   1.000
_cell.length_c   1.000
_cell.angle_alpha   90.00
_cell.angle_beta   90.00
_cell.angle_gamma   90.00
#
_symmetry.space_group_name_H-M   'P 1'
#
loop_
_entity.id
_entity.type
_entity.pdbx_description
1 polymer ?
#
loop_
_entity_poly.entity_id
_entity_poly.type
_entity_poly.pdbx_seq_one_letter_code
_entity_poly.pdbx_strand_id
1 'polypeptide(L)'
;MAEDIILDFSKNSNMAVMSLQYKYRSGACFDAARGIISGLKVRGIAYATPDGTCVRDYIDVTDLVDAHVKALANAQPSKVGIYNVGTGKGNSVKEFVEACKKAQGLI
;
A
#
# COMPACT_ATOMS: atom_id res chain seq x y z
N MET A 1 -10.66 11.46 -6.83
CA MET A 1 -9.72 11.18 -7.93
C MET A 1 -8.52 10.53 -7.29
N ALA A 2 -8.38 9.21 -7.46
CA ALA A 2 -7.20 8.47 -7.03
C ALA A 2 -6.21 8.54 -8.18
N GLU A 3 -4.98 8.96 -7.89
CA GLU A 3 -3.91 9.01 -8.88
C GLU A 3 -3.29 7.61 -8.93
N ASP A 4 -3.59 6.88 -10.00
CA ASP A 4 -2.98 5.59 -10.31
C ASP A 4 -1.60 5.86 -10.94
N ILE A 5 -0.53 5.39 -10.31
CA ILE A 5 0.80 5.35 -10.93
C ILE A 5 0.86 4.09 -11.81
N ILE A 6 0.93 4.30 -13.13
CA ILE A 6 1.25 3.27 -14.12
C ILE A 6 2.75 3.38 -14.41
N LEU A 7 3.54 2.37 -14.05
CA LEU A 7 4.95 2.30 -14.44
C LEU A 7 5.11 1.36 -15.64
N ASP A 8 5.46 1.93 -16.79
CA ASP A 8 5.80 1.23 -18.03
C ASP A 8 7.33 1.12 -18.14
N PHE A 9 7.86 -0.09 -18.15
CA PHE A 9 9.27 -0.33 -18.46
C PHE A 9 9.36 -0.92 -19.87
N SER A 10 9.63 -0.06 -20.85
CA SER A 10 9.80 -0.48 -22.23
C SER A 10 10.99 0.19 -22.89
N LYS A 11 11.76 -0.61 -23.62
CA LYS A 11 12.28 -0.16 -24.90
C LYS A 11 11.74 -0.98 -26.10
N ASN A 12 10.82 -1.95 -25.88
CA ASN A 12 10.27 -2.86 -26.92
C ASN A 12 9.06 -3.76 -26.44
N SER A 13 8.20 -3.31 -25.52
CA SER A 13 7.36 -4.13 -24.62
C SER A 13 6.20 -4.98 -25.22
N ASN A 14 6.13 -6.25 -24.80
CA ASN A 14 4.91 -7.08 -24.64
C ASN A 14 4.65 -7.21 -23.12
N MET A 15 3.55 -6.62 -22.66
CA MET A 15 3.31 -6.07 -21.30
C MET A 15 3.19 -7.06 -20.12
N ALA A 16 3.59 -6.60 -18.93
CA ALA A 16 3.06 -7.01 -17.62
C ALA A 16 2.51 -5.76 -16.90
N VAL A 17 1.26 -5.80 -16.43
CA VAL A 17 0.63 -4.69 -15.69
C VAL A 17 0.43 -5.11 -14.24
N MET A 18 1.18 -4.47 -13.34
CA MET A 18 1.02 -4.58 -11.90
C MET A 18 0.27 -3.33 -11.40
N SER A 19 -1.04 -3.43 -11.14
CA SER A 19 -1.82 -2.32 -10.59
C SER A 19 -1.84 -2.37 -9.07
N LEU A 20 -0.98 -1.58 -8.41
CA LEU A 20 -0.97 -1.47 -6.95
C LEU A 20 -0.98 0.01 -6.57
N GLN A 21 -2.03 0.42 -5.84
CA GLN A 21 -2.19 1.79 -5.39
C GLN A 21 -1.20 2.11 -4.28
N TYR A 22 -0.09 2.72 -4.68
CA TYR A 22 0.97 3.11 -3.76
C TYR A 22 0.60 4.41 -3.06
N LYS A 23 0.34 4.36 -1.75
CA LYS A 23 0.28 5.56 -0.93
C LYS A 23 1.27 5.43 0.22
N TYR A 24 2.36 6.19 0.15
CA TYR A 24 3.37 6.37 1.20
C TYR A 24 2.76 7.02 2.46
N ARG A 25 1.84 6.34 3.16
CA ARG A 25 1.25 6.85 4.40
C ARG A 25 2.19 6.74 5.61
N SER A 26 3.21 5.88 5.55
CA SER A 26 4.24 5.81 6.58
C SER A 26 4.99 7.14 6.73
N GLY A 27 5.30 7.83 5.61
CA GLY A 27 5.90 9.16 5.62
C GLY A 27 5.06 10.17 6.42
N ALA A 28 3.77 10.30 6.09
CA ALA A 28 2.87 11.20 6.79
C ALA A 28 2.75 10.91 8.30
N CYS A 29 2.84 9.63 8.68
CA CYS A 29 2.84 9.21 10.07
C CYS A 29 4.10 9.67 10.80
N PHE A 30 5.28 9.53 10.19
CA PHE A 30 6.52 10.04 10.76
C PHE A 30 6.60 11.56 10.75
N ASP A 31 6.07 12.22 9.72
CA ASP A 31 6.01 13.68 9.66
C ASP A 31 5.11 14.24 10.76
N ALA A 32 4.00 13.56 11.06
CA ALA A 32 3.14 13.90 12.19
C ALA A 32 3.88 13.75 13.53
N ALA A 33 4.63 12.66 13.71
CA ALA A 33 5.40 12.44 14.93
C ALA A 33 6.56 13.42 15.11
N ARG A 34 7.17 13.85 14.01
CA ARG A 34 8.21 14.89 14.00
C ARG A 34 7.65 16.31 14.13
N GLY A 35 6.33 16.47 14.16
CA GLY A 35 5.67 17.79 14.20
C GLY A 35 5.79 18.59 12.90
N ILE A 36 6.21 17.96 11.80
CA ILE A 36 6.25 18.58 10.46
C ILE A 36 4.82 18.87 10.00
N ILE A 37 3.88 17.98 10.33
CA ILE A 37 2.44 18.20 10.17
C ILE A 37 1.75 18.04 11.52
N SER A 38 0.60 18.70 11.69
CA SER A 38 -0.13 18.68 12.97
C SER A 38 -0.75 17.32 13.33
N GLY A 39 -0.86 16.41 12.36
CA GLY A 39 -1.38 15.07 12.59
C GLY A 39 -1.95 14.41 11.33
N LEU A 40 -2.37 13.15 11.47
CA LEU A 40 -3.07 12.42 10.42
C LEU A 40 -4.57 12.76 10.43
N LYS A 41 -5.12 13.14 9.27
CA LYS A 41 -6.56 13.35 9.11
C LYS A 41 -7.25 12.09 8.61
N VAL A 42 -8.01 11.43 9.48
CA VAL A 42 -8.88 10.30 9.09
C VAL A 42 -10.12 10.84 8.39
N ARG A 43 -10.42 10.34 7.18
CA ARG A 43 -11.60 10.71 6.40
C ARG A 43 -12.53 9.51 6.26
N GLY A 44 -13.80 9.72 6.63
CA GLY A 44 -14.84 8.69 6.60
C GLY A 44 -14.75 7.76 7.82
N ILE A 45 -15.72 7.90 8.72
CA ILE A 45 -15.84 7.18 10.00
C ILE A 45 -17.20 6.46 10.14
N ALA A 46 -17.94 6.36 9.04
CA ALA A 46 -19.28 5.78 8.99
C ALA A 46 -19.37 4.64 7.96
N TYR A 47 -18.27 3.91 7.76
CA TYR A 47 -18.28 2.68 6.96
C TYR A 47 -18.90 1.53 7.75
N ALA A 48 -19.44 0.53 7.05
CA ALA A 48 -19.94 -0.71 7.65
C ALA A 48 -18.76 -1.64 8.04
N THR A 49 -17.88 -1.13 8.91
CA THR A 49 -16.71 -1.82 9.45
C THR A 49 -16.75 -1.73 10.98
N PRO A 50 -16.07 -2.62 11.72
CA PRO A 50 -16.18 -2.67 13.19
C PRO A 50 -15.87 -1.36 13.91
N ASP A 51 -15.02 -0.51 13.34
CA ASP A 51 -14.62 0.77 13.91
C ASP A 51 -15.05 1.99 13.08
N GLY A 52 -15.90 1.77 12.08
CA GLY A 52 -16.42 2.80 11.17
C GLY A 52 -15.42 3.32 10.14
N THR A 53 -14.15 2.91 10.16
CA THR A 53 -13.13 3.38 9.22
C THR A 53 -12.89 2.41 8.06
N CYS A 54 -12.34 2.90 6.95
CA CYS A 54 -12.01 2.06 5.80
C CYS A 54 -11.06 0.91 6.17
N VAL A 55 -11.36 -0.30 5.71
CA VAL A 55 -10.43 -1.45 5.79
C VAL A 55 -9.61 -1.53 4.51
N ARG A 56 -8.29 -1.74 4.63
CA ARG A 56 -7.34 -1.92 3.52
C ARG A 56 -6.34 -3.02 3.86
N ASP A 57 -5.87 -3.72 2.84
CA ASP A 57 -4.72 -4.62 2.95
C ASP A 57 -3.43 -3.79 2.83
N TYR A 58 -2.67 -3.72 3.90
CA TYR A 58 -1.41 -2.97 3.96
C TYR A 58 -0.26 -3.97 3.83
N ILE A 59 0.51 -3.85 2.76
CA ILE A 59 1.72 -4.66 2.50
C ILE A 59 2.98 -3.83 2.70
N ASP A 60 4.06 -4.46 3.15
CA ASP A 60 5.37 -3.82 3.18
C ASP A 60 5.88 -3.56 1.75
N VAL A 61 6.61 -2.46 1.58
CA VAL A 61 7.25 -2.14 0.30
C VAL A 61 8.22 -3.23 -0.13
N THR A 62 8.97 -3.81 0.80
CA THR A 62 9.98 -4.83 0.49
C THR A 62 9.32 -6.12 0.01
N ASP A 63 8.24 -6.54 0.67
CA ASP A 63 7.43 -7.69 0.24
C ASP A 63 6.86 -7.48 -1.17
N LEU A 64 6.46 -6.24 -1.47
CA LEU A 64 6.00 -5.88 -2.82
C LEU A 64 7.13 -5.98 -3.85
N VAL A 65 8.33 -5.50 -3.53
CA VAL A 65 9.50 -5.64 -4.41
C VAL A 65 9.84 -7.12 -4.63
N ASP A 66 9.82 -7.93 -3.58
CA ASP A 66 10.04 -9.37 -3.68
C ASP A 66 9.00 -10.07 -4.56
N ALA A 67 7.75 -9.62 -4.50
CA ALA A 67 6.70 -10.12 -5.40
C ALA A 67 7.00 -9.80 -6.87
N HIS A 68 7.55 -8.62 -7.18
CA HIS A 68 7.98 -8.28 -8.54
C HIS A 68 9.14 -9.18 -9.01
N VAL A 69 10.14 -9.41 -8.16
CA VAL A 69 11.28 -10.30 -8.48
C VAL A 69 10.79 -11.71 -8.78
N LYS A 70 9.87 -12.25 -7.97
CA LYS A 70 9.25 -13.57 -8.19
C LYS A 70 8.39 -13.61 -9.45
N ALA A 71 7.62 -12.55 -9.73
CA ALA A 71 6.81 -12.46 -10.95
C ALA A 71 7.70 -12.47 -12.20
N LEU A 72 8.81 -11.73 -12.18
CA LEU A 72 9.79 -11.70 -13.26
C LEU A 72 10.46 -13.06 -13.47
N ALA A 73 10.85 -13.75 -12.38
CA ALA A 73 11.46 -15.07 -12.46
C ALA A 73 10.53 -16.14 -13.07
N ASN A 74 9.21 -15.96 -12.94
CA ASN A 74 8.19 -16.85 -13.50
C ASN A 74 7.63 -16.36 -14.85
N ALA A 75 8.13 -15.23 -15.37
CA ALA A 75 7.66 -14.69 -16.64
C ALA A 75 8.07 -15.61 -17.80
N GLN A 76 7.14 -15.81 -18.72
CA GLN A 76 7.31 -16.68 -19.89
C GLN A 76 7.03 -15.87 -21.16
N PRO A 77 7.82 -16.02 -22.24
CA PRO A 77 7.56 -15.33 -23.49
C PRO A 77 6.12 -15.53 -23.96
N SER A 78 5.48 -14.43 -24.36
CA SER A 78 4.09 -14.43 -24.86
C SER A 78 3.03 -14.95 -23.89
N LYS A 79 3.31 -15.03 -22.57
CA LYS A 79 2.32 -15.32 -21.53
C LYS A 79 2.18 -14.15 -20.57
N VAL A 80 0.94 -13.80 -20.26
CA VAL A 80 0.59 -12.76 -19.29
C VAL A 80 0.30 -13.41 -17.93
N GLY A 81 0.99 -12.96 -16.90
CA GLY A 81 0.70 -13.31 -15.50
C GLY A 81 -0.04 -12.17 -14.82
N ILE A 82 -1.14 -12.48 -14.11
CA ILE A 82 -1.91 -11.54 -13.31
C ILE A 82 -1.84 -12.01 -11.86
N TYR A 83 -1.37 -11.14 -10.96
CA TYR A 83 -1.12 -11.49 -9.57
C TYR A 83 -1.72 -10.43 -8.64
N ASN A 84 -2.50 -10.89 -7.67
CA ASN A 84 -2.85 -10.07 -6.51
C ASN A 84 -1.70 -10.18 -5.50
N VAL A 85 -1.18 -9.04 -5.05
CA VAL A 85 -0.11 -8.99 -4.07
C VAL A 85 -0.61 -8.19 -2.86
N GLY A 86 -0.68 -8.86 -1.73
CA GLY A 86 -1.20 -8.33 -0.47
C GLY A 86 -0.89 -9.30 0.67
N THR A 87 -1.21 -8.92 1.89
CA THR A 87 -1.03 -9.78 3.06
C THR A 87 -2.21 -10.74 3.27
N GLY A 88 -3.33 -10.49 2.58
CA GLY A 88 -4.60 -11.19 2.80
C GLY A 88 -5.31 -10.77 4.09
N LYS A 89 -4.76 -9.79 4.81
CA LYS A 89 -5.31 -9.28 6.08
C LYS A 89 -5.72 -7.82 5.93
N GLY A 90 -7.02 -7.58 6.00
CA GLY A 90 -7.55 -6.23 6.06
C GLY A 90 -7.33 -5.62 7.45
N ASN A 91 -6.76 -4.42 7.50
CA ASN A 91 -6.71 -3.61 8.71
C ASN A 91 -7.45 -2.30 8.47
N SER A 92 -8.07 -1.77 9.51
CA SER A 92 -8.77 -0.49 9.46
C SER A 92 -7.79 0.69 9.45
N VAL A 93 -8.28 1.89 9.08
CA VAL A 93 -7.47 3.11 9.18
C VAL A 93 -7.12 3.42 10.64
N LYS A 94 -8.01 3.11 11.59
CA LYS A 94 -7.73 3.33 13.01
C LYS A 94 -6.64 2.39 13.51
N GLU A 95 -6.70 1.10 13.18
CA GLU A 95 -5.67 0.12 13.51
C GLU A 95 -4.30 0.53 12.95
N PHE A 96 -4.27 1.02 11.71
CA PHE A 96 -3.06 1.59 11.10
C PHE A 96 -2.50 2.76 11.92
N VAL A 97 -3.34 3.71 12.34
CA VAL A 97 -2.91 4.88 13.13
C VAL A 97 -2.35 4.47 14.49
N GLU A 98 -2.97 3.49 15.16
CA GLU A 98 -2.47 2.98 16.45
C GLU A 98 -1.14 2.24 16.30
N ALA A 99 -0.98 1.41 15.27
CA ALA A 99 0.30 0.77 14.96
C ALA A 99 1.41 1.81 14.71
N CYS A 100 1.06 2.90 14.02
CA CYS A 100 1.93 4.04 13.75
C CYS A 100 2.45 4.71 15.03
N LYS A 101 1.53 5.05 15.95
CA LYS A 101 1.89 5.63 17.24
C LYS A 101 2.77 4.68 18.06
N LYS A 102 2.45 3.38 18.08
CA LYS A 102 3.24 2.36 18.78
C LYS A 102 4.67 2.26 18.22
N ALA A 103 4.84 2.25 16.90
CA ALA A 103 6.15 2.21 16.26
C ALA A 103 7.01 3.44 16.58
N GLN A 104 6.38 4.54 16.96
CA GLN A 104 7.02 5.82 17.31
C GLN A 104 7.21 6.01 18.82
N GLY A 105 6.74 5.07 19.64
CA GLY A 105 6.81 5.16 21.11
C GLY A 105 5.87 6.21 21.71
N LEU A 106 4.80 6.57 21.01
CA LEU A 106 3.80 7.56 21.47
C LEU A 106 2.68 6.92 22.33
N ILE A 107 2.73 5.60 22.58
CA ILE A 107 1.82 4.83 23.44
C ILE A 107 2.61 3.80 24.23
#